data_AF-J9BZE3-F1
#
_entry.id   AF-J9BZE3-F1
#
_cell.length_a   1.000
_cell.length_b   1.000
_cell.length_c   1.000
_cell.angle_alpha   90.00
_cell.angle_beta   90.00
_cell.angle_gamma   90.00
#
_symmetry.space_group_name_H-M   'P 1'
#
loop_
_entity.id
_entity.type
_entity.pdbx_description
1 polymer ?
#
loop_
_entity_poly.entity_id
_entity_poly.type
_entity_poly.pdbx_seq_one_letter_code
_entity_poly.pdbx_strand_id
1 'polypeptide(L)'
;GLGENCDYRGSDIVTTAVGTTFTCTEKTTGKKIQVRLQLIGEHNVYNALSAIAGASCYGVPMEDSAKALATARLTGSRQEIIYIGDITFINDAYNASPASMEAALKTLAEAKKAVKNARTIAVLADMLELGAISEDAHRRVGSWAVEYGTDIVLTYGKDAAYISDQVTKLGGRAMHFATRQEAA
;
A
#
# COMPACT_ATOMS: atom_id res chain seq x y z
N GLY A 1 0.46 -7.08 17.74
CA GLY A 1 -0.44 -7.99 16.97
C GLY A 1 -1.71 -8.27 17.76
N LEU A 2 -2.56 -9.19 17.33
CA LEU A 2 -3.83 -9.51 18.02
C LEU A 2 -3.79 -10.78 18.88
N GLY A 3 -2.74 -11.60 18.71
CA GLY A 3 -2.54 -12.82 19.50
C GLY A 3 -2.16 -12.55 20.95
N GLU A 4 -2.42 -13.51 21.83
CA GLU A 4 -2.19 -13.38 23.28
C GLU A 4 -0.71 -13.22 23.66
N ASN A 5 0.19 -13.72 22.82
CA ASN A 5 1.63 -13.68 23.09
C ASN A 5 2.33 -12.40 22.63
N CYS A 6 1.63 -11.46 21.97
CA CYS A 6 2.23 -10.22 21.48
C CYS A 6 2.64 -9.28 22.62
N ASP A 7 3.80 -8.64 22.51
CA ASP A 7 4.28 -7.65 23.49
C ASP A 7 3.40 -6.40 23.52
N TYR A 8 2.96 -5.95 22.34
CA TYR A 8 1.89 -4.97 22.19
C TYR A 8 0.70 -5.63 21.52
N ARG A 9 -0.38 -5.81 22.29
CA ARG A 9 -1.57 -6.55 21.88
C ARG A 9 -2.77 -5.63 21.67
N GLY A 10 -3.43 -5.76 20.52
CA GLY A 10 -4.74 -5.15 20.28
C GLY A 10 -5.89 -6.05 20.74
N SER A 11 -6.89 -5.49 21.43
CA SER A 11 -8.16 -6.13 21.77
C SER A 11 -9.33 -5.16 21.62
N ASP A 12 -10.56 -5.65 21.77
CA ASP A 12 -11.77 -4.82 21.80
C ASP A 12 -11.92 -3.90 20.57
N ILE A 13 -11.61 -4.45 19.39
CA ILE A 13 -11.58 -3.70 18.15
C ILE A 13 -13.01 -3.37 17.72
N VAL A 14 -13.31 -2.09 17.58
CA VAL A 14 -14.57 -1.58 17.05
C VAL A 14 -14.26 -0.71 15.84
N THR A 15 -14.73 -1.16 14.66
CA THR A 15 -14.59 -0.41 13.41
C THR A 15 -15.92 0.27 13.08
N THR A 16 -15.86 1.55 12.73
CA THR A 16 -17.00 2.37 12.31
C THR A 16 -16.71 3.03 10.96
N ALA A 17 -17.71 3.68 10.37
CA ALA A 17 -17.55 4.44 9.13
C ALA A 17 -16.55 5.61 9.23
N VAL A 18 -16.18 6.04 10.45
CA VAL A 18 -15.28 7.18 10.69
C VAL A 18 -13.90 6.78 11.23
N GLY A 19 -13.66 5.48 11.45
CA GLY A 19 -12.39 4.99 11.97
C GLY A 19 -12.52 3.77 12.87
N THR A 20 -11.40 3.40 13.49
CA THR A 20 -11.26 2.19 14.31
C THR A 20 -10.79 2.56 15.71
N THR A 21 -11.42 1.97 16.73
CA THR A 21 -10.96 2.05 18.12
C THR A 21 -10.60 0.66 18.62
N PHE A 22 -9.59 0.57 19.49
CA PHE A 22 -9.17 -0.69 20.10
C PHE A 22 -8.39 -0.41 21.39
N THR A 23 -8.25 -1.43 22.25
CA THR A 23 -7.39 -1.39 23.43
C THR A 23 -6.01 -1.92 23.06
N CYS A 24 -4.96 -1.14 23.28
CA CYS A 24 -3.57 -1.63 23.24
C CYS A 24 -3.11 -1.99 24.64
N THR A 25 -2.65 -3.23 24.84
CA THR A 25 -2.06 -3.71 26.09
C THR A 25 -0.57 -3.99 25.89
N GLU A 26 0.27 -3.40 26.74
CA GLU A 26 1.69 -3.74 26.83
C GLU A 26 1.89 -4.89 27.82
N LYS A 27 2.50 -5.98 27.36
CA LYS A 27 2.66 -7.23 28.11
C LYS A 27 3.55 -7.06 29.33
N THR A 28 4.66 -6.32 29.21
CA THR A 28 5.68 -6.18 30.26
C THR A 28 5.15 -5.45 31.49
N THR A 29 4.37 -4.40 31.29
CA THR A 29 3.85 -3.55 32.37
C THR A 29 2.40 -3.84 32.72
N GLY A 30 1.69 -4.58 31.86
CA GLY A 30 0.24 -4.76 31.93
C GLY A 30 -0.56 -3.50 31.59
N LYS A 31 0.12 -2.42 31.18
CA LYS A 31 -0.49 -1.13 30.89
C LYS A 31 -1.43 -1.23 29.70
N LYS A 32 -2.61 -0.62 29.85
CA LYS A 32 -3.65 -0.58 28.81
C LYS A 32 -3.96 0.85 28.42
N ILE A 33 -4.16 1.07 27.13
CA ILE A 33 -4.62 2.35 26.61
C ILE A 33 -5.62 2.16 25.48
N GLN A 34 -6.63 3.03 25.42
CA GLN A 34 -7.52 3.10 24.28
C GLN A 34 -6.82 3.86 23.15
N VAL A 35 -6.73 3.23 21.98
CA VAL A 35 -6.21 3.82 20.75
C VAL A 35 -7.40 4.13 19.84
N ARG A 36 -7.36 5.29 19.19
CA ARG A 36 -8.34 5.71 18.20
C ARG A 36 -7.59 6.03 16.92
N LEU A 37 -8.07 5.50 15.81
CA LEU A 37 -7.55 5.76 14.48
C LEU A 37 -8.65 6.37 13.64
N GLN A 38 -8.32 7.40 12.86
CA GLN A 38 -9.21 7.90 11.80
C GLN A 38 -9.06 7.08 10.52
N LEU A 39 -8.76 5.78 10.68
CA LEU A 39 -8.47 4.79 9.65
C LEU A 39 -9.34 3.57 9.87
N ILE A 40 -9.83 2.98 8.80
CA ILE A 40 -10.75 1.84 8.82
C ILE A 40 -9.96 0.56 8.52
N GLY A 41 -10.34 -0.54 9.17
CA GLY A 41 -9.86 -1.89 8.85
C GLY A 41 -8.77 -2.42 9.78
N GLU A 42 -8.80 -3.73 10.01
CA GLU A 42 -7.92 -4.44 10.95
C GLU A 42 -6.43 -4.26 10.65
N HIS A 43 -6.05 -4.19 9.37
CA HIS A 43 -4.67 -3.91 8.96
C HIS A 43 -4.11 -2.61 9.57
N ASN A 44 -4.95 -1.57 9.75
CA ASN A 44 -4.53 -0.34 10.39
C ASN A 44 -4.34 -0.48 11.90
N VAL A 45 -5.01 -1.46 12.54
CA VAL A 45 -4.72 -1.84 13.93
C VAL A 45 -3.33 -2.46 14.03
N TYR A 46 -2.95 -3.36 13.11
CA TYR A 46 -1.58 -3.90 13.08
C TYR A 46 -0.56 -2.79 12.86
N ASN A 47 -0.79 -1.88 11.92
CA ASN A 47 0.10 -0.75 11.67
C ASN A 47 0.28 0.14 12.91
N ALA A 48 -0.82 0.44 13.61
CA ALA A 48 -0.78 1.23 14.84
C ALA A 48 -0.03 0.51 15.97
N LEU A 49 -0.23 -0.81 16.14
CA LEU A 49 0.50 -1.61 17.13
C LEU A 49 2.00 -1.66 16.82
N SER A 50 2.37 -1.80 15.56
CA SER A 50 3.77 -1.73 15.11
C SER A 50 4.38 -0.36 15.38
N ALA A 51 3.65 0.72 15.14
CA ALA A 51 4.10 2.09 15.42
C ALA A 51 4.31 2.32 16.93
N ILE A 52 3.38 1.87 17.78
CA ILE A 52 3.52 1.94 19.25
C ILE A 52 4.75 1.16 19.72
N ALA A 53 4.93 -0.06 19.22
CA ALA A 53 6.08 -0.90 19.56
C ALA A 53 7.40 -0.27 19.10
N GLY A 54 7.45 0.31 17.91
CA GLY A 54 8.63 1.02 17.42
C GLY A 54 8.95 2.26 18.27
N ALA A 55 7.93 3.04 18.62
CA ALA A 55 8.10 4.27 19.42
C ALA A 55 8.58 3.96 20.85
N SER A 56 8.14 2.85 21.45
CA SER A 56 8.56 2.47 22.80
C SER A 56 10.05 2.12 22.89
N CYS A 57 10.65 1.58 21.82
CA CYS A 57 12.10 1.36 21.72
C CYS A 57 12.91 2.67 21.85
N TYR A 58 12.29 3.81 21.58
CA TYR A 58 12.88 5.16 21.73
C TYR A 58 12.39 5.89 22.98
N GLY A 59 11.72 5.20 23.91
CA GLY A 59 11.24 5.77 25.17
C GLY A 59 9.99 6.65 25.03
N VAL A 60 9.28 6.60 23.90
CA VAL A 60 8.02 7.32 23.73
C VAL A 60 6.90 6.63 24.53
N PRO A 61 6.21 7.34 25.44
CA PRO A 61 5.09 6.75 26.19
C PRO A 61 3.94 6.29 25.28
N MET A 62 3.27 5.21 25.67
CA MET A 62 2.08 4.71 24.96
C MET A 62 0.98 5.77 24.83
N GLU A 63 0.80 6.63 25.83
CA GLU A 63 -0.13 7.75 25.82
C GLU A 63 0.12 8.71 24.67
N ASP A 64 1.38 9.06 24.45
CA ASP A 64 1.74 10.04 23.44
C ASP A 64 1.65 9.42 22.05
N SER A 65 2.00 8.14 21.92
CA SER A 65 1.76 7.35 20.71
C SER A 65 0.27 7.28 20.37
N ALA A 66 -0.59 6.99 21.36
CA ALA A 66 -2.05 6.92 21.16
C ALA A 66 -2.65 8.28 20.77
N LYS A 67 -2.20 9.37 21.39
CA LYS A 67 -2.60 10.75 21.02
C LYS A 67 -2.19 11.10 19.59
N ALA A 68 -0.95 10.78 19.19
CA ALA A 68 -0.45 11.03 17.85
C ALA A 68 -1.20 10.20 16.79
N LEU A 69 -1.48 8.93 17.08
CA LEU A 69 -2.26 8.06 16.19
C LEU A 69 -3.72 8.54 16.00
N ALA A 70 -4.30 9.19 17.01
CA ALA A 70 -5.64 9.79 16.89
C ALA A 70 -5.72 10.96 15.91
N THR A 71 -4.59 11.61 15.61
CA THR A 71 -4.50 12.69 14.61
C THR A 71 -3.87 12.22 13.31
N ALA A 72 -3.45 10.95 13.23
CA ALA A 72 -2.86 10.39 12.02
C ALA A 72 -3.86 10.43 10.87
N ARG A 73 -3.49 11.19 9.83
CA ARG A 73 -4.16 11.22 8.53
C ARG A 73 -3.33 10.39 7.58
N LEU A 74 -3.97 9.57 6.75
CA LEU A 74 -3.28 9.14 5.55
C LEU A 74 -3.05 10.38 4.69
N THR A 75 -1.81 10.60 4.28
CA THR A 75 -1.52 11.57 3.24
C THR A 75 -2.24 11.14 1.95
N GLY A 76 -2.58 12.09 1.06
CA GLY A 76 -3.11 11.78 -0.27
C GLY A 76 -2.21 10.82 -1.06
N SER A 77 -2.69 10.35 -2.22
CA SER A 77 -2.05 9.27 -3.01
C SER A 77 -2.26 7.84 -2.48
N ARG A 78 -3.40 7.56 -1.85
CA ARG A 78 -3.87 6.20 -1.56
C ARG A 78 -5.25 5.99 -2.18
N GLN A 79 -5.30 5.28 -3.30
CA GLN A 79 -6.50 5.04 -4.11
C GLN A 79 -7.35 6.31 -4.38
N GLU A 80 -6.70 7.45 -4.56
CA GLU A 80 -7.39 8.71 -4.84
C GLU A 80 -7.87 8.73 -6.30
N ILE A 81 -9.17 8.84 -6.52
CA ILE A 81 -9.77 8.88 -7.85
C ILE A 81 -9.90 10.34 -8.30
N ILE A 82 -9.27 10.67 -9.42
CA ILE A 82 -9.29 11.98 -10.06
C ILE A 82 -9.88 11.83 -11.47
N TYR A 83 -10.87 12.64 -11.80
CA TYR A 83 -11.45 12.68 -13.15
C TYR A 83 -10.85 13.84 -13.94
N ILE A 84 -10.25 13.55 -15.09
CA ILE A 84 -9.64 14.53 -15.98
C ILE A 84 -10.27 14.35 -17.37
N GLY A 85 -11.36 15.07 -17.63
CA GLY A 85 -12.19 14.82 -18.81
C GLY A 85 -12.71 13.38 -18.80
N ASP A 86 -12.40 12.62 -19.86
CA ASP A 86 -12.79 11.21 -20.00
C ASP A 86 -11.80 10.23 -19.34
N ILE A 87 -10.75 10.75 -18.69
CA ILE A 87 -9.72 9.93 -18.03
C ILE A 87 -10.09 9.77 -16.56
N THR A 88 -10.12 8.52 -16.10
CA THR A 88 -10.12 8.17 -14.68
C THR A 88 -8.69 7.91 -14.24
N PHE A 89 -8.16 8.76 -13.37
CA PHE A 89 -6.81 8.62 -12.81
C PHE A 89 -6.93 8.09 -11.38
N ILE A 90 -6.26 6.96 -11.11
CA ILE A 90 -6.22 6.34 -9.77
C ILE A 90 -4.82 6.61 -9.20
N ASN A 91 -4.73 7.57 -8.29
CA ASN A 91 -3.48 7.93 -7.63
C ASN A 91 -3.26 7.06 -6.38
N ASP A 92 -2.43 6.02 -6.53
CA ASP A 92 -1.97 5.15 -5.45
C ASP A 92 -0.45 5.22 -5.25
N ALA A 93 0.12 6.42 -5.42
CA ALA A 93 1.57 6.65 -5.48
C ALA A 93 2.27 6.82 -4.11
N TYR A 94 1.61 6.53 -2.99
CA TYR A 94 2.22 6.74 -1.66
C TYR A 94 3.30 5.71 -1.31
N ASN A 95 3.02 4.42 -1.50
CA ASN A 95 3.95 3.34 -1.19
C ASN A 95 3.76 2.15 -2.13
N ALA A 96 4.84 1.42 -2.40
CA ALA A 96 4.89 0.33 -3.34
C ALA A 96 5.40 -0.94 -2.65
N SER A 97 4.56 -1.98 -2.63
CA SER A 97 4.90 -3.32 -2.16
C SER A 97 4.30 -4.34 -3.11
N PRO A 98 4.77 -5.60 -3.14
CA PRO A 98 4.21 -6.61 -4.05
C PRO A 98 2.71 -6.79 -3.86
N ALA A 99 2.24 -6.83 -2.62
CA ALA A 99 0.82 -6.99 -2.30
C ALA A 99 -0.02 -5.77 -2.73
N SER A 100 0.48 -4.54 -2.51
CA SER A 100 -0.25 -3.34 -2.93
C SER A 100 -0.29 -3.19 -4.45
N MET A 101 0.80 -3.53 -5.14
CA MET A 101 0.87 -3.54 -6.61
C MET A 101 -0.12 -4.54 -7.22
N GLU A 102 -0.22 -5.76 -6.67
CA GLU A 102 -1.20 -6.76 -7.12
C GLU A 102 -2.63 -6.24 -6.95
N ALA A 103 -2.94 -5.66 -5.79
CA ALA A 103 -4.25 -5.10 -5.50
C ALA A 103 -4.61 -3.95 -6.47
N ALA A 104 -3.67 -3.03 -6.74
CA ALA A 104 -3.87 -1.93 -7.67
C ALA A 104 -4.14 -2.41 -9.10
N LEU A 105 -3.43 -3.44 -9.58
CA LEU A 105 -3.66 -4.01 -10.91
C LEU A 105 -5.01 -4.74 -11.01
N LYS A 106 -5.45 -5.41 -9.95
CA LYS A 106 -6.82 -5.98 -9.87
C LYS A 106 -7.89 -4.91 -9.97
N THR A 107 -7.74 -3.83 -9.20
CA THR A 107 -8.66 -2.68 -9.26
C THR A 107 -8.69 -2.06 -10.65
N LEU A 108 -7.54 -1.91 -11.31
CA LEU A 108 -7.45 -1.39 -12.68
C LEU A 108 -8.20 -2.30 -13.68
N ALA A 109 -8.07 -3.63 -13.53
CA ALA A 109 -8.78 -4.59 -14.36
C ALA A 109 -10.30 -4.59 -14.13
N GLU A 110 -10.76 -4.39 -12.89
CA GLU A 110 -12.18 -4.21 -12.58
C GLU A 110 -12.73 -2.92 -13.18
N ALA A 111 -11.99 -1.82 -13.06
CA ALA A 111 -12.36 -0.54 -13.67
C ALA A 111 -12.48 -0.64 -15.20
N LYS A 112 -11.57 -1.37 -15.86
CA LYS A 112 -11.63 -1.66 -17.30
C LYS A 112 -12.93 -2.35 -17.70
N LYS A 113 -13.39 -3.32 -16.91
CA LYS A 113 -14.64 -4.07 -17.19
C LYS A 113 -15.88 -3.20 -17.05
N ALA A 114 -15.84 -2.20 -16.17
CA ALA A 114 -16.97 -1.30 -15.94
C ALA A 114 -17.20 -0.29 -17.08
N VAL A 115 -16.19 -0.05 -17.94
CA VAL A 115 -16.24 0.96 -18.99
C VAL A 115 -16.03 0.33 -20.37
N LYS A 116 -17.01 0.49 -21.26
CA LYS A 116 -16.95 -0.06 -22.62
C LYS A 116 -15.79 0.58 -23.41
N ASN A 117 -14.98 -0.25 -24.06
CA ASN A 117 -13.82 0.16 -24.86
C ASN A 117 -12.74 0.93 -24.07
N ALA A 118 -12.64 0.70 -22.75
CA ALA A 118 -11.61 1.33 -21.94
C ALA A 118 -10.20 0.83 -22.29
N ARG A 119 -9.23 1.76 -22.26
CA ARG A 119 -7.80 1.47 -22.28
C ARG A 119 -7.23 1.72 -20.89
N THR A 120 -6.46 0.76 -20.40
CA THR A 120 -5.78 0.83 -19.10
C THR A 120 -4.30 1.09 -19.27
N ILE A 121 -3.77 1.99 -18.46
CA ILE A 121 -2.34 2.31 -18.41
C ILE A 121 -1.92 2.20 -16.94
N ALA A 122 -0.98 1.31 -16.65
CA ALA A 122 -0.34 1.22 -15.34
C ALA A 122 0.99 1.97 -15.39
N VAL A 123 1.16 2.97 -14.51
CA VAL A 123 2.42 3.71 -14.36
C VAL A 123 3.06 3.27 -13.04
N LEU A 124 4.15 2.51 -13.12
CA LEU A 124 4.73 1.80 -11.99
C LEU A 124 6.18 2.25 -11.73
N ALA A 125 6.58 2.23 -10.46
CA ALA A 125 7.90 2.63 -10.02
C ALA A 125 8.59 1.53 -9.21
N ASP A 126 9.84 1.75 -8.82
CA ASP A 126 10.59 0.87 -7.92
C ASP A 126 9.80 0.61 -6.63
N MET A 127 9.68 -0.67 -6.25
CA MET A 127 9.35 -1.09 -4.89
C MET A 127 10.64 -1.09 -4.06
N LEU A 128 10.72 -0.19 -3.09
CA LEU A 128 11.91 0.01 -2.26
C LEU A 128 12.00 -1.02 -1.11
N GLU A 129 13.19 -1.13 -0.50
CA GLU A 129 13.43 -1.93 0.72
C GLU A 129 13.17 -3.44 0.61
N LEU A 130 13.25 -4.00 -0.61
CA LEU A 130 13.02 -5.43 -0.85
C LEU A 130 14.26 -6.32 -0.68
N GLY A 131 15.46 -5.73 -0.65
CA GLY A 131 16.70 -6.50 -0.53
C GLY A 131 16.85 -7.58 -1.61
N ALA A 132 17.15 -8.81 -1.19
CA ALA A 132 17.45 -9.93 -2.11
C ALA A 132 16.27 -10.37 -2.99
N ILE A 133 15.03 -10.06 -2.61
CA ILE A 133 13.83 -10.46 -3.38
C ILE A 133 13.38 -9.38 -4.38
N SER A 134 14.12 -8.28 -4.52
CA SER A 134 13.69 -7.13 -5.35
C SER A 134 13.37 -7.56 -6.78
N GLU A 135 14.27 -8.25 -7.46
CA GLU A 135 14.07 -8.66 -8.85
C GLU A 135 12.84 -9.56 -9.01
N ASP A 136 12.75 -10.64 -8.22
CA ASP A 136 11.63 -11.60 -8.29
C ASP A 136 10.28 -10.92 -8.03
N ALA A 137 10.24 -10.01 -7.06
CA ALA A 137 9.05 -9.22 -6.74
C ALA A 137 8.62 -8.33 -7.91
N HIS A 138 9.56 -7.60 -8.53
CA HIS A 138 9.28 -6.75 -9.69
C HIS A 138 8.83 -7.57 -10.90
N ARG A 139 9.45 -8.73 -11.16
CA ARG A 139 9.00 -9.66 -12.21
C ARG A 139 7.60 -10.20 -11.92
N ARG A 140 7.26 -10.45 -10.66
CA ARG A 140 5.92 -10.89 -10.28
C ARG A 140 4.87 -9.84 -10.63
N VAL A 141 5.15 -8.57 -10.37
CA VAL A 141 4.29 -7.44 -10.76
C VAL A 141 4.10 -7.38 -12.28
N GLY A 142 5.16 -7.55 -13.07
CA GLY A 142 5.04 -7.61 -14.53
C GLY A 142 4.17 -8.78 -15.02
N SER A 143 4.24 -9.92 -14.34
CA SER A 143 3.39 -11.09 -14.65
C SER A 143 1.91 -10.79 -14.36
N TRP A 144 1.62 -10.20 -13.20
CA TRP A 144 0.25 -9.79 -12.84
C TRP A 144 -0.32 -8.74 -13.78
N ALA A 145 0.49 -7.80 -14.27
CA ALA A 145 0.02 -6.77 -15.20
C ALA A 145 -0.52 -7.38 -16.50
N VAL A 146 0.14 -8.43 -17.01
CA VAL A 146 -0.30 -9.19 -18.18
C VAL A 146 -1.49 -10.09 -17.84
N GLU A 147 -1.43 -10.83 -16.72
CA GLU A 147 -2.51 -11.71 -16.24
C GLU A 147 -3.84 -10.96 -16.09
N TYR A 148 -3.81 -9.73 -15.58
CA TYR A 148 -4.99 -8.90 -15.37
C TYR A 148 -5.36 -8.04 -16.59
N GLY A 149 -4.65 -8.19 -17.70
CA GLY A 149 -5.03 -7.61 -18.99
C GLY A 149 -4.82 -6.10 -19.09
N THR A 150 -3.77 -5.58 -18.45
CA THR A 150 -3.35 -4.17 -18.57
C THR A 150 -2.88 -3.88 -20.00
N ASP A 151 -3.39 -2.82 -20.64
CA ASP A 151 -3.09 -2.56 -22.07
C ASP A 151 -1.70 -1.98 -22.30
N ILE A 152 -1.23 -1.12 -21.39
CA ILE A 152 0.08 -0.47 -21.45
C ILE A 152 0.67 -0.39 -20.04
N VAL A 153 1.93 -0.78 -19.91
CA VAL A 153 2.70 -0.63 -18.67
C VAL A 153 3.84 0.35 -18.90
N LEU A 154 3.85 1.46 -18.17
CA LEU A 154 4.95 2.42 -18.15
C LEU A 154 5.70 2.24 -16.83
N THR A 155 7.02 2.13 -16.87
CA THR A 155 7.83 1.98 -15.66
C THR A 155 8.91 3.02 -15.58
N TYR A 156 9.25 3.46 -14.36
CA TYR A 156 10.43 4.28 -14.12
C TYR A 156 11.17 3.82 -12.86
N GLY A 157 12.50 3.91 -12.88
CA GLY A 157 13.35 3.43 -11.78
C GLY A 157 14.13 2.16 -12.11
N LYS A 158 15.20 1.91 -11.36
CA LYS A 158 16.21 0.92 -11.73
C LYS A 158 15.65 -0.51 -11.72
N ASP A 159 14.89 -0.85 -10.69
CA ASP A 159 14.35 -2.20 -10.50
C ASP A 159 13.00 -2.38 -11.20
N ALA A 160 12.28 -1.28 -11.45
CA ALA A 160 11.06 -1.27 -12.26
C ALA A 160 11.32 -1.67 -13.73
N ALA A 161 12.56 -1.60 -14.20
CA ALA A 161 12.96 -2.18 -15.48
C ALA A 161 12.63 -3.69 -15.56
N TYR A 162 12.72 -4.43 -14.45
CA TYR A 162 12.35 -5.86 -14.40
C TYR A 162 10.85 -6.09 -14.62
N ILE A 163 9.99 -5.13 -14.25
CA ILE A 163 8.55 -5.18 -14.55
C ILE A 163 8.37 -5.11 -16.08
N SER A 164 8.93 -4.09 -16.73
CA SER A 164 8.80 -3.91 -18.18
C SER A 164 9.38 -5.08 -18.97
N ASP A 165 10.57 -5.56 -18.61
CA ASP A 165 11.20 -6.73 -19.21
C ASP A 165 10.28 -7.96 -19.13
N GLN A 166 9.67 -8.21 -17.96
CA GLN A 166 8.75 -9.33 -17.79
C GLN A 166 7.46 -9.16 -18.62
N VAL A 167 6.87 -7.96 -18.65
CA VAL A 167 5.67 -7.70 -19.46
C VAL A 167 5.96 -7.96 -20.93
N THR A 168 7.10 -7.47 -21.45
CA THR A 168 7.52 -7.71 -22.84
C THR A 168 7.76 -9.19 -23.13
N LYS A 169 8.42 -9.93 -22.23
CA LYS A 169 8.63 -11.39 -22.36
C LYS A 169 7.32 -12.17 -22.46
N LEU A 170 6.27 -11.71 -21.79
CA LEU A 170 4.94 -12.33 -21.83
C LEU A 170 4.06 -11.81 -22.98
N GLY A 171 4.59 -10.99 -23.89
CA GLY A 171 3.87 -10.47 -25.05
C GLY A 171 3.01 -9.24 -24.79
N GLY A 172 3.13 -8.63 -23.61
CA GLY A 172 2.48 -7.37 -23.27
C GLY A 172 3.21 -6.15 -23.83
N ARG A 173 2.57 -4.98 -23.72
CA ARG A 173 3.15 -3.69 -24.15
C ARG A 173 3.70 -2.95 -22.94
N ALA A 174 5.01 -2.71 -22.92
CA ALA A 174 5.66 -1.95 -21.88
C ALA A 174 6.71 -0.97 -22.42
N MET A 175 6.93 0.12 -21.69
CA MET A 175 8.00 1.08 -21.92
C MET A 175 8.65 1.41 -20.58
N HIS A 176 9.98 1.49 -20.57
CA HIS A 176 10.76 1.82 -19.38
C HIS A 176 11.49 3.16 -19.58
N PHE A 177 11.55 3.95 -18.51
CA PHE A 177 12.20 5.26 -18.47
C PHE A 177 13.22 5.32 -17.33
N ALA A 178 14.39 5.90 -17.58
CA ALA A 178 15.41 6.01 -16.55
C ALA A 178 15.06 7.07 -15.51
N THR A 179 14.31 8.10 -15.90
CA THR A 179 13.88 9.18 -15.02
C THR A 179 12.38 9.50 -15.12
N ARG A 180 11.84 10.12 -14.08
CA ARG A 180 10.46 10.63 -14.07
C ARG A 180 10.23 11.69 -15.17
N GLN A 181 11.25 12.48 -15.52
CA GLN A 181 11.14 13.52 -16.55
C GLN A 181 11.04 12.95 -17.96
N GLU A 182 11.67 11.80 -18.22
CA GLU A 182 11.53 11.10 -19.51
C GLU A 182 10.17 10.42 -19.67
N ALA A 183 9.51 10.12 -18.55
CA ALA A 183 8.19 9.49 -18.52
C ALA A 183 7.01 10.50 -18.60
N ALA A 184 7.27 11.80 -18.45
CA ALA A 184 6.27 12.87 -18.36
C ALA A 184 6.02 13.55 -19.71
#